data_AF-A0A7G8GM28-F1
#
_entry.id   AF-A0A7G8GM28-F1
#
_cell.length_a   1.000
_cell.length_b   1.000
_cell.length_c   1.000
_cell.angle_alpha   90.00
_cell.angle_beta   90.00
_cell.angle_gamma   90.00
#
_symmetry.space_group_name_H-M   'P 1'
#
loop_
_entity.id
_entity.type
_entity.pdbx_description
1 polymer ?
#
loop_
_entity_poly.entity_id
_entity_poly.type
_entity_poly.pdbx_seq_one_letter_code
_entity_poly.pdbx_strand_id
1 'polypeptide(L)'
;MTDHSNSPLSVRNMVRDHAYPVLSALCTLSLISIGVLLVPQAVRHHRFNRCVDAQIQMRNAINPESQQGPGKVNYLKAVEHCEGR
;
A
#
# COMPACT_ATOMS: atom_id res chain seq x y z
N MET A 1 -24.12 9.53 -29.57
CA MET A 1 -23.91 10.87 -30.17
C MET A 1 -23.20 10.63 -31.50
N THR A 2 -23.81 11.06 -32.60
CA THR A 2 -23.47 10.68 -33.99
C THR A 2 -22.15 11.27 -34.45
N ASP A 3 -21.29 10.44 -35.05
CA ASP A 3 -20.05 10.87 -35.70
C ASP A 3 -20.36 11.69 -36.96
N HIS A 4 -19.53 12.68 -37.27
CA HIS A 4 -19.74 13.67 -38.34
C HIS A 4 -19.61 13.11 -39.77
N SER A 5 -19.51 11.79 -39.92
CA SER A 5 -19.52 11.10 -41.20
C SER A 5 -20.42 9.88 -41.08
N ASN A 6 -21.54 9.88 -41.82
CA ASN A 6 -22.56 8.81 -41.85
C ASN A 6 -22.03 7.48 -42.44
N SER A 7 -20.92 6.95 -41.92
CA SER A 7 -20.35 5.65 -42.27
C SER A 7 -20.67 4.66 -41.15
N PRO A 8 -21.28 3.49 -41.44
CA PRO A 8 -21.55 2.50 -40.41
C PRO A 8 -20.22 2.01 -39.82
N LEU A 9 -19.95 2.36 -38.56
CA LEU A 9 -18.79 1.88 -37.81
C LEU A 9 -18.81 0.35 -37.78
N SER A 10 -17.79 -0.28 -38.38
CA SER A 10 -17.54 -1.71 -38.20
C SER A 10 -17.53 -2.02 -36.69
N VAL A 11 -18.17 -3.13 -36.27
CA VAL A 11 -18.31 -3.54 -34.86
C VAL A 11 -16.99 -3.42 -34.07
N ARG A 12 -15.86 -3.66 -34.75
CA ARG A 12 -14.50 -3.51 -34.19
C ARG A 12 -14.17 -2.08 -33.74
N ASN A 13 -14.59 -1.07 -34.49
CA ASN A 13 -14.36 0.33 -34.16
C ASN A 13 -15.31 0.81 -33.05
N MET A 14 -16.55 0.29 -33.01
CA MET A 14 -17.49 0.57 -31.94
C MET A 14 -17.01 0.04 -30.58
N VAL A 15 -16.41 -1.15 -30.54
CA VAL A 15 -15.77 -1.67 -29.32
C VAL A 15 -14.56 -0.80 -28.94
N ARG A 16 -13.78 -0.35 -29.93
CA ARG A 16 -12.57 0.44 -29.66
C ARG A 16 -12.88 1.82 -29.08
N ASP A 17 -13.96 2.44 -29.54
CA ASP A 17 -14.33 3.81 -29.16
C ASP A 17 -15.13 3.89 -27.86
N HIS A 18 -15.67 2.77 -27.38
CA HIS A 18 -16.50 2.73 -26.17
C HIS A 18 -16.00 1.76 -25.09
N ALA A 19 -15.53 0.56 -25.44
CA ALA A 19 -15.12 -0.42 -24.44
C ALA A 19 -13.75 -0.12 -23.84
N TYR A 20 -12.76 0.28 -24.64
CA TYR A 20 -11.42 0.59 -24.10
C TYR A 20 -11.40 1.86 -23.24
N PRO A 21 -12.07 2.96 -23.59
CA PRO A 21 -12.13 4.14 -22.72
C PRO A 21 -12.86 3.88 -21.40
N VAL A 22 -13.92 3.07 -21.42
CA VAL A 22 -14.63 2.69 -20.20
C VAL A 22 -13.76 1.77 -19.34
N LEU A 23 -13.10 0.79 -19.93
CA LEU A 23 -12.19 -0.10 -19.21
C LEU A 23 -11.02 0.68 -18.59
N SER A 24 -10.42 1.62 -19.33
CA SER A 24 -9.34 2.46 -18.82
C SER A 24 -9.82 3.37 -17.69
N ALA A 25 -11.02 3.94 -17.78
CA ALA A 25 -11.64 4.71 -16.71
C ALA A 25 -11.88 3.85 -15.45
N LEU A 26 -12.39 2.63 -15.60
CA LEU A 26 -12.58 1.70 -14.48
C LEU A 26 -11.26 1.29 -13.84
N CYS A 27 -10.24 0.98 -14.65
CA CYS A 27 -8.91 0.64 -14.14
C CYS A 27 -8.27 1.80 -13.38
N THR A 28 -8.35 3.03 -13.91
CA THR A 28 -7.80 4.22 -13.23
C THR A 28 -8.54 4.53 -11.93
N LEU A 29 -9.87 4.49 -11.93
CA LEU A 29 -10.67 4.63 -10.70
C LEU A 29 -10.36 3.53 -9.67
N SER A 30 -10.17 2.29 -10.13
CA SER A 30 -9.77 1.18 -9.27
C SER A 30 -8.40 1.44 -8.64
N LEU A 31 -7.40 1.86 -9.42
CA LEU A 31 -6.06 2.19 -8.90
C LEU A 31 -6.09 3.36 -7.91
N ILE A 32 -6.87 4.40 -8.20
CA ILE A 32 -7.03 5.55 -7.29
C ILE A 32 -7.66 5.10 -5.98
N SER A 33 -8.75 4.32 -6.04
CA SER A 33 -9.42 3.84 -4.83
C SER A 33 -8.50 2.96 -3.98
N ILE A 34 -7.78 2.03 -4.60
CA ILE A 34 -6.76 1.21 -3.94
C ILE A 34 -5.71 2.12 -3.28
N GLY A 35 -5.17 3.10 -4.00
CA GLY A 35 -4.19 4.04 -3.44
C GLY A 35 -4.70 4.77 -2.19
N VAL A 36 -5.95 5.24 -2.20
CA VAL A 36 -6.57 5.90 -1.04
C VAL A 36 -6.76 4.92 0.12
N LEU A 37 -7.19 3.69 -0.15
CA LEU A 37 -7.37 2.63 0.85
C LEU A 37 -6.04 2.18 1.50
N LEU A 38 -4.91 2.32 0.81
CA LEU A 38 -3.59 2.00 1.36
C LEU A 38 -3.06 3.06 2.34
N VAL A 39 -3.53 4.30 2.26
CA VAL A 39 -3.08 5.40 3.16
C VAL A 39 -3.23 5.04 4.66
N PRO A 40 -4.39 4.61 5.16
CA PRO A 40 -4.52 4.25 6.58
C PRO A 40 -3.65 3.06 6.98
N GLN A 41 -3.41 2.10 6.06
CA GLN A 41 -2.51 0.98 6.31
C GLN A 41 -1.07 1.46 6.48
N ALA A 42 -0.60 2.34 5.57
CA ALA A 42 0.73 2.94 5.65
C ALA A 42 0.91 3.76 6.94
N VAL A 43 -0.10 4.53 7.36
CA VAL A 43 -0.06 5.28 8.63
C VAL A 43 0.04 4.33 9.82
N ARG A 44 -0.70 3.22 9.83
CA ARG A 44 -0.62 2.22 10.90
C ARG A 44 0.77 1.59 10.97
N HIS A 45 1.32 1.17 9.84
CA HIS A 45 2.70 0.63 9.77
C HIS A 45 3.74 1.65 10.19
N HIS A 46 3.59 2.92 9.81
CA HIS A 46 4.49 3.99 10.22
C HIS A 46 4.48 4.19 11.75
N ARG A 47 3.30 4.22 12.38
CA ARG A 47 3.19 4.31 13.85
C ARG A 47 3.79 3.08 14.53
N PHE A 48 3.55 1.90 13.98
CA PHE A 48 4.10 0.65 14.49
C PHE A 48 5.64 0.67 14.45
N ASN A 49 6.24 1.01 13.31
CA ASN A 49 7.69 1.09 13.17
C ASN A 49 8.29 2.11 14.15
N ARG A 50 7.67 3.29 14.31
CA ARG A 50 8.11 4.28 15.30
C ARG A 50 8.09 3.74 16.74
N CYS A 51 7.08 2.95 17.09
CA CYS A 51 7.02 2.31 18.40
C CYS A 51 8.18 1.32 18.58
N VAL A 52 8.40 0.46 17.59
CA VAL A 52 9.46 -0.57 17.61
C VAL A 52 10.84 0.09 17.71
N ASP A 53 11.09 1.13 16.92
CA ASP A 53 12.36 1.87 16.94
C ASP A 53 12.63 2.49 18.31
N ALA A 54 11.62 3.13 18.92
CA ALA A 54 11.75 3.70 20.25
C ALA A 54 12.04 2.62 21.31
N GLN A 55 11.36 1.48 21.24
CA GLN A 55 11.58 0.34 22.13
C GLN A 55 12.98 -0.25 21.98
N ILE A 56 13.49 -0.38 20.76
CA ILE A 56 14.85 -0.85 20.51
C ILE A 56 15.88 0.13 21.09
N GLN A 57 15.70 1.43 20.86
CA GLN A 57 16.61 2.46 21.40
C GLN A 57 16.68 2.42 22.93
N MET A 58 15.54 2.33 23.62
CA MET A 58 15.50 2.21 25.07
C MET A 58 16.20 0.95 25.57
N ARG A 59 15.94 -0.20 24.92
CA ARG A 59 16.53 -1.49 25.33
C ARG A 59 18.03 -1.54 25.09
N ASN A 60 18.50 -0.89 24.04
CA ASN A 60 19.92 -0.79 23.71
C ASN A 60 20.67 0.12 24.67
N ALA A 61 20.04 1.20 25.13
CA ALA A 61 20.60 2.06 26.17
C ALA A 61 20.76 1.32 27.52
N ILE A 62 19.89 0.33 27.80
CA ILE A 62 19.92 -0.44 29.04
C ILE A 62 20.85 -1.66 28.95
N ASN A 63 20.82 -2.40 27.83
CA ASN A 63 21.61 -3.62 27.63
C ASN A 63 22.20 -3.65 26.21
N PRO A 64 23.38 -3.04 26.00
CA PRO A 64 24.03 -3.02 24.69
C PRO A 64 24.55 -4.40 24.25
N GLU A 65 24.78 -5.33 25.19
CA GLU A 65 25.34 -6.66 24.90
C GLU A 65 24.29 -7.69 24.43
N SER A 66 22.98 -7.46 24.66
CA SER A 66 21.93 -8.41 24.26
C SER A 66 21.59 -8.37 22.75
N GLN A 67 22.37 -7.64 21.96
CA GLN A 67 21.98 -7.14 20.62
C GLN A 67 22.75 -7.69 19.43
N GLN A 68 23.84 -8.43 19.61
CA GLN A 68 24.76 -8.75 18.50
C GLN A 68 24.63 -10.17 17.93
N GLY A 69 23.76 -11.02 18.50
CA GLY A 69 23.52 -12.39 18.01
C GLY A 69 22.37 -12.51 17.01
N PRO A 70 22.33 -13.59 16.20
CA PRO A 70 21.16 -13.93 15.39
C PRO A 70 19.95 -14.17 16.31
N GLY A 71 18.81 -13.55 15.99
CA GLY A 71 17.63 -13.55 16.87
C GLY A 71 17.61 -12.40 17.89
N LYS A 72 17.82 -11.16 17.42
CA LYS A 72 17.82 -9.92 18.22
C LYS A 72 16.64 -9.85 19.19
N VAL A 73 16.84 -10.32 20.41
CA VAL A 73 15.81 -10.42 21.45
C VAL A 73 15.18 -9.06 21.78
N ASN A 74 15.97 -7.99 21.67
CA ASN A 74 15.48 -6.62 21.85
C ASN A 74 14.50 -6.21 20.73
N TYR A 75 14.71 -6.66 19.50
CA TYR A 75 13.79 -6.41 18.38
C TYR A 75 12.49 -7.22 18.58
N LEU A 76 12.60 -8.51 18.87
CA LEU A 76 11.43 -9.38 19.07
C LEU A 76 10.55 -8.87 20.22
N LYS A 77 11.18 -8.47 21.34
CA LYS A 77 10.47 -7.93 22.50
C LYS A 77 9.93 -6.52 22.28
N ALA A 78 10.52 -5.75 21.37
CA ALA A 78 9.97 -4.46 20.92
C ALA A 78 8.73 -4.66 20.05
N VAL A 79 8.76 -5.64 19.14
CA VAL A 79 7.63 -6.03 18.29
C VAL A 79 6.47 -6.53 19.15
N GLU A 80 6.70 -7.49 20.05
CA GLU A 80 5.69 -8.04 20.97
C GLU A 80 4.96 -6.91 21.74
N HIS A 81 5.74 -5.99 22.31
CA HIS A 81 5.20 -4.84 23.04
C HIS A 81 4.35 -3.90 22.15
N CYS A 82 4.81 -3.61 20.93
CA CYS A 82 4.12 -2.70 20.01
C CYS A 82 2.92 -3.36 19.30
N GLU A 83 2.88 -4.69 19.22
CA GLU A 83 1.70 -5.45 18.80
C GLU A 83 0.65 -5.58 19.93
N GLY A 84 1.04 -5.31 21.18
CA GLY A 84 0.17 -5.37 22.35
C GLY A 84 -0.02 -6.78 22.89
N ARG A 85 0.97 -7.67 22.72
CA ARG A 85 1.00 -9.01 23.33
C ARG A 85 1.98 -9.07 24.49
#